data_AF-A0A3Q9S6R5-F1
#
_entry.id   AF-A0A3Q9S6R5-F1
#
_cell.length_a   1.000
_cell.length_b   1.000
_cell.length_c   1.000
_cell.angle_alpha   90.00
_cell.angle_beta   90.00
_cell.angle_gamma   90.00
#
_symmetry.space_group_name_H-M   'P 1'
#
loop_
_entity.id
_entity.type
_entity.pdbx_description
1 polymer ?
#
loop_
_entity_poly.entity_id
_entity_poly.type
_entity_poly.pdbx_seq_one_letter_code
_entity_poly.pdbx_strand_id
1 'polypeptide(L)'
;MRGLRICTKNWTTSDNVVLVSGEGYADALSVAPVAAAKGQILLLANNDQDSVQSVINFAKDNNSKVTIVGTSNVISDTIKSAFGSDAVRVNGGSNRFNTNLAVLKTFKSDFKNDKLYVANASAVIPDNLYADALVASTLAGKYSAPLVLVDKDNSPATDNAIYYIRYTVFKNTHAQIIGGTGVIPDSIYDSIELIVTPVYIHQN
;
A
#
# COMPACT_ATOMS: atom_id res chain seq x y z
N MET A 1 -2.39 12.25 26.33
CA MET A 1 -1.23 11.84 25.53
C MET A 1 -1.45 10.41 25.04
N ARG A 2 -1.90 10.20 23.80
CA ARG A 2 -1.95 8.86 23.19
C ARG A 2 -0.64 8.68 22.44
N GLY A 3 0.28 7.91 23.04
CA GLY A 3 1.64 7.73 22.57
C GLY A 3 1.72 7.02 21.22
N LEU A 4 2.73 7.42 20.45
CA LEU A 4 3.20 6.78 19.24
C LEU A 4 3.48 5.29 19.51
N ARG A 5 2.75 4.38 18.85
CA ARG A 5 3.01 2.93 18.93
C ARG A 5 3.90 2.53 17.77
N ILE A 6 5.21 2.61 17.96
CA ILE A 6 6.20 2.09 17.00
C ILE A 6 6.41 0.61 17.30
N CYS A 7 6.18 -0.27 16.32
CA CYS A 7 6.63 -1.66 16.41
C CYS A 7 8.14 -1.69 16.12
N THR A 8 8.98 -1.54 17.15
CA THR A 8 10.46 -1.45 17.03
C THR A 8 11.16 -2.82 16.93
N LYS A 9 10.42 -3.92 16.96
CA LYS A 9 10.99 -5.24 17.29
C LYS A 9 11.88 -5.87 16.21
N ASN A 10 11.88 -5.36 14.97
CA ASN A 10 12.58 -5.98 13.83
C ASN A 10 13.35 -4.99 12.91
N TRP A 11 13.46 -3.71 13.24
CA TRP A 11 14.11 -2.73 12.34
C TRP A 11 15.58 -2.56 12.71
N THR A 12 16.47 -2.85 11.76
CA THR A 12 17.92 -2.73 11.95
C THR A 12 18.42 -1.30 11.80
N THR A 13 17.69 -0.41 11.09
CA THR A 13 17.95 1.04 11.03
C THR A 13 16.65 1.84 10.87
N SER A 14 16.67 3.10 11.31
CA SER A 14 15.58 4.08 11.20
C SER A 14 15.85 5.14 10.12
N ASP A 15 16.79 4.89 9.22
CA ASP A 15 17.29 5.89 8.26
C ASP A 15 16.24 6.30 7.23
N ASN A 16 15.27 5.43 6.94
CA ASN A 16 14.20 5.70 6.00
C ASN A 16 12.87 5.27 6.61
N VAL A 17 11.92 6.19 6.60
CA VAL A 17 10.57 5.97 7.16
C VAL A 17 9.52 6.33 6.13
N VAL A 18 8.43 5.58 6.15
CA VAL A 18 7.24 5.87 5.36
C VAL A 18 6.17 6.37 6.30
N LEU A 19 5.56 7.50 5.98
CA LEU A 19 4.48 8.11 6.75
C LEU A 19 3.17 8.01 5.99
N VAL A 20 2.11 7.55 6.65
CA VAL A 20 0.74 7.57 6.14
C VAL A 20 -0.20 8.18 7.16
N SER A 21 -1.39 8.58 6.72
CA SER A 21 -2.44 9.01 7.63
C SER A 21 -2.94 7.83 8.48
N GLY A 22 -3.12 8.06 9.78
CA GLY A 22 -3.76 7.12 10.70
C GLY A 22 -5.30 7.13 10.61
N GLU A 23 -5.87 8.10 9.91
CA GLU A 23 -7.32 8.29 9.78
C GLU A 23 -7.92 7.53 8.58
N GLY A 24 -7.05 7.05 7.67
CA GLY A 24 -7.43 6.24 6.52
C GLY A 24 -6.52 5.03 6.35
N TYR A 25 -7.07 3.82 6.43
CA TYR A 25 -6.29 2.58 6.33
C TYR A 25 -5.83 2.24 4.90
N ALA A 26 -6.41 2.85 3.87
CA ALA A 26 -6.11 2.58 2.47
C ALA A 26 -4.65 2.88 2.08
N ASP A 27 -4.11 3.99 2.57
CA ASP A 27 -2.74 4.42 2.29
C ASP A 27 -1.75 3.49 3.00
N ALA A 28 -2.04 3.16 4.26
CA ALA A 28 -1.27 2.20 5.04
C ALA A 28 -1.26 0.81 4.38
N LEU A 29 -2.41 0.33 3.92
CA LEU A 29 -2.56 -0.96 3.25
C LEU A 29 -1.73 -1.02 1.95
N SER A 30 -1.72 0.06 1.18
CA SER A 30 -0.98 0.17 -0.08
C SER A 30 0.53 0.19 0.13
N VAL A 31 0.99 0.79 1.22
CA VAL A 31 2.43 0.99 1.46
C VAL A 31 3.06 -0.08 2.36
N ALA A 32 2.28 -0.84 3.11
CA ALA A 32 2.80 -1.89 3.97
C ALA A 32 3.70 -2.91 3.24
N PRO A 33 3.39 -3.38 2.00
CA PRO A 33 4.28 -4.25 1.25
C PRO A 33 5.61 -3.57 0.87
N VAL A 34 5.57 -2.27 0.55
CA VAL A 34 6.77 -1.46 0.25
C VAL A 34 7.66 -1.35 1.49
N ALA A 35 7.06 -0.98 2.63
CA ALA A 35 7.76 -0.81 3.89
C ALA A 35 8.44 -2.13 4.31
N ALA A 36 7.76 -3.26 4.15
CA ALA A 36 8.31 -4.59 4.39
C ALA A 36 9.44 -4.93 3.39
N ALA A 37 9.25 -4.68 2.09
CA ALA A 37 10.24 -4.98 1.06
C ALA A 37 11.55 -4.20 1.26
N LYS A 38 11.45 -2.94 1.70
CA LYS A 38 12.59 -2.04 1.90
C LYS A 38 13.17 -2.09 3.31
N GLY A 39 12.56 -2.81 4.24
CA GLY A 39 12.97 -2.76 5.64
C GLY A 39 12.79 -1.36 6.27
N GLN A 40 11.74 -0.62 5.89
CA GLN A 40 11.43 0.73 6.38
C GLN A 40 10.33 0.77 7.43
N ILE A 41 10.49 1.60 8.46
CA ILE A 41 9.46 1.82 9.48
C ILE A 41 8.25 2.52 8.86
N LEU A 42 7.05 1.94 9.04
CA LEU A 42 5.78 2.57 8.74
C LEU A 42 5.29 3.36 9.95
N LEU A 43 5.20 4.68 9.79
CA LEU A 43 4.70 5.62 10.77
C LEU A 43 3.27 6.05 10.42
N LEU A 44 2.45 6.26 11.45
CA LEU A 44 1.09 6.78 11.32
C LEU A 44 1.04 8.18 11.95
N ALA A 45 0.41 9.12 11.25
CA ALA A 45 0.15 10.47 11.76
C ALA A 45 -1.27 10.92 11.45
N ASN A 46 -1.78 11.87 12.21
CA ASN A 46 -3.01 12.59 11.88
C ASN A 46 -2.64 13.91 11.20
N ASN A 47 -3.60 14.52 10.50
CA ASN A 47 -3.41 15.85 9.91
C ASN A 47 -3.58 16.97 10.95
N ASP A 48 -2.92 16.82 12.08
CA ASP A 48 -3.03 17.68 13.24
C ASP A 48 -1.64 17.98 13.81
N GLN A 49 -1.32 19.26 13.98
CA GLN A 49 0.04 19.72 14.33
C GLN A 49 0.48 19.22 15.71
N ASP A 50 -0.44 19.12 16.66
CA ASP A 50 -0.12 18.75 18.03
C ASP A 50 0.16 17.23 18.14
N SER A 51 -0.71 16.41 17.56
CA SER A 51 -0.59 14.95 17.64
C SER A 51 0.54 14.39 16.78
N VAL A 52 0.90 15.05 15.66
CA VAL A 52 2.00 14.62 14.78
C VAL A 52 3.39 14.90 15.37
N GLN A 53 3.50 15.75 16.39
CA GLN A 53 4.79 16.19 16.94
C GLN A 53 5.67 15.02 17.40
N SER A 54 5.07 13.97 17.97
CA SER A 54 5.79 12.76 18.39
C SER A 54 6.44 12.02 17.21
N VAL A 55 5.76 11.99 16.06
CA VAL A 55 6.25 11.37 14.81
C VAL A 55 7.37 12.20 14.21
N ILE A 56 7.22 13.53 14.23
CA ILE A 56 8.25 14.48 13.74
C ILE A 56 9.52 14.35 14.58
N ASN A 57 9.39 14.34 15.91
CA ASN A 57 10.54 14.19 16.80
C ASN A 57 11.25 12.87 16.55
N PHE A 58 10.50 11.76 16.45
CA PHE A 58 11.09 10.46 16.12
C PHE A 58 11.90 10.50 14.83
N ALA A 59 11.35 11.07 13.75
CA ALA A 59 12.05 11.16 12.47
C ALA A 59 13.32 12.05 12.56
N LYS A 60 13.27 13.17 13.31
CA LYS A 60 14.40 14.07 13.49
C LYS A 60 15.50 13.47 14.36
N ASP A 61 15.14 12.87 15.49
CA ASP A 61 16.07 12.26 16.44
C ASP A 61 16.87 11.12 15.80
N ASN A 62 16.29 10.48 14.78
CA ASN A 62 16.91 9.39 14.03
C ASN A 62 17.46 9.81 12.66
N ASN A 63 17.43 11.11 12.34
CA ASN A 63 17.87 11.67 11.07
C ASN A 63 17.26 10.95 9.84
N SER A 64 15.99 10.54 9.97
CA SER A 64 15.27 9.72 9.02
C SER A 64 14.87 10.49 7.76
N LYS A 65 15.04 9.87 6.58
CA LYS A 65 14.42 10.32 5.33
C LYS A 65 12.95 9.92 5.33
N VAL A 66 12.06 10.90 5.24
CA VAL A 66 10.62 10.70 5.36
C VAL A 66 9.98 10.68 3.97
N THR A 67 9.32 9.58 3.64
CA THR A 67 8.43 9.50 2.48
C THR A 67 6.98 9.49 2.94
N ILE A 68 6.24 10.54 2.61
CA ILE A 68 4.83 10.68 2.95
C ILE A 68 4.00 10.10 1.80
N VAL A 69 3.08 9.19 2.10
CA VAL A 69 2.13 8.66 1.13
C VAL A 69 0.74 9.18 1.48
N GLY A 70 0.09 9.81 0.49
CA GLY A 70 -1.22 10.42 0.66
C GLY A 70 -1.24 11.87 0.18
N THR A 71 -2.46 12.36 -0.06
CA THR A 71 -2.70 13.74 -0.52
C THR A 71 -2.36 14.77 0.55
N SER A 72 -2.29 16.05 0.17
CA SER A 72 -2.13 17.16 1.13
C SER A 72 -3.36 17.32 2.05
N ASN A 73 -4.51 16.75 1.69
CA ASN A 73 -5.70 16.77 2.54
C ASN A 73 -5.58 15.81 3.73
N VAL A 74 -4.88 14.68 3.57
CA VAL A 74 -4.70 13.69 4.64
C VAL A 74 -3.46 13.94 5.48
N ILE A 75 -2.42 14.57 4.92
CA ILE A 75 -1.25 15.08 5.64
C ILE A 75 -0.85 16.39 4.96
N SER A 76 -1.06 17.53 5.63
CA SER A 76 -0.83 18.86 5.07
C SER A 76 0.63 19.14 4.70
N ASP A 77 0.84 20.11 3.82
CA ASP A 77 2.18 20.55 3.43
C ASP A 77 2.93 21.25 4.57
N THR A 78 2.20 21.82 5.53
CA THR A 78 2.77 22.31 6.80
C THR A 78 3.41 21.16 7.58
N ILE A 79 2.69 20.04 7.77
CA ILE A 79 3.24 18.85 8.44
C ILE A 79 4.42 18.29 7.65
N LYS A 80 4.30 18.16 6.33
CA LYS A 80 5.41 17.70 5.48
C LYS A 80 6.66 18.55 5.68
N SER A 81 6.52 19.87 5.68
CA SER A 81 7.65 20.80 5.83
C SER A 81 8.31 20.68 7.20
N ALA A 82 7.57 20.29 8.23
CA ALA A 82 8.10 20.08 9.57
C ALA A 82 9.09 18.89 9.66
N PHE A 83 9.05 17.94 8.71
CA PHE A 83 10.03 16.85 8.57
C PHE A 83 11.33 17.27 7.84
N GLY A 84 11.41 18.50 7.33
CA GLY A 84 12.60 19.03 6.64
C GLY A 84 12.49 19.01 5.11
N SER A 85 13.49 19.58 4.44
CA SER A 85 13.55 19.74 2.97
C SER A 85 13.56 18.41 2.22
N ASP A 86 14.12 17.37 2.85
CA ASP A 86 14.33 16.07 2.23
C ASP A 86 13.07 15.19 2.29
N ALA A 87 12.02 15.65 2.98
CA ALA A 87 10.75 14.93 3.01
C ALA A 87 10.10 14.95 1.62
N VAL A 88 9.82 13.76 1.09
CA VAL A 88 9.17 13.57 -0.21
C VAL A 88 7.72 13.13 -0.04
N ARG A 89 6.86 13.43 -1.03
CA ARG A 89 5.48 12.99 -1.04
C ARG A 89 5.20 12.13 -2.26
N VAL A 90 4.68 10.93 -2.05
CA VAL A 90 3.96 10.16 -3.06
C VAL A 90 2.51 10.60 -2.99
N ASN A 91 2.10 11.41 -3.96
CA ASN A 91 0.75 11.95 -3.95
C ASN A 91 -0.24 10.81 -4.14
N GLY A 92 -1.11 10.61 -3.14
CA GLY A 92 -2.23 9.70 -3.25
C GLY A 92 -3.17 10.13 -4.37
N GLY A 93 -4.03 9.21 -4.81
CA GLY A 93 -5.05 9.55 -5.78
C GLY A 93 -6.36 9.98 -5.12
N SER A 94 -7.41 10.10 -5.93
CA SER A 94 -8.76 10.42 -5.43
C SER A 94 -9.39 9.30 -4.61
N ASN A 95 -8.85 8.08 -4.69
CA ASN A 95 -9.33 6.91 -3.98
C ASN A 95 -8.18 5.93 -3.67
N ARG A 96 -8.49 4.91 -2.86
CA ARG A 96 -7.56 3.86 -2.41
C ARG A 96 -6.86 3.13 -3.57
N PHE A 97 -7.53 2.92 -4.69
CA PHE A 97 -6.98 2.22 -5.85
C PHE A 97 -5.97 3.09 -6.59
N ASN A 98 -6.25 4.39 -6.72
CA ASN A 98 -5.31 5.33 -7.31
C ASN A 98 -4.09 5.55 -6.42
N THR A 99 -4.25 5.62 -5.10
CA THR A 99 -3.09 5.63 -4.19
C THR A 99 -2.28 4.34 -4.33
N ASN A 100 -2.92 3.18 -4.34
CA ASN A 100 -2.25 1.90 -4.54
C ASN A 100 -1.38 1.90 -5.82
N LEU A 101 -1.94 2.31 -6.96
CA LEU A 101 -1.18 2.40 -8.21
C LEU A 101 -0.07 3.45 -8.17
N ALA A 102 -0.24 4.59 -7.50
CA ALA A 102 0.80 5.60 -7.35
C ALA A 102 1.99 5.08 -6.54
N VAL A 103 1.71 4.37 -5.44
CA VAL A 103 2.72 3.69 -4.61
C VAL A 103 3.44 2.64 -5.43
N LEU A 104 2.71 1.74 -6.08
CA LEU A 104 3.29 0.66 -6.87
C LEU A 104 4.16 1.16 -8.04
N LYS A 105 3.80 2.29 -8.66
CA LYS A 105 4.63 2.93 -9.70
C LYS A 105 5.90 3.55 -9.12
N THR A 106 5.79 4.20 -7.97
CA THR A 106 6.93 4.88 -7.32
C THR A 106 7.97 3.89 -6.84
N PHE A 107 7.54 2.78 -6.24
CA PHE A 107 8.40 1.78 -5.61
C PHE A 107 8.59 0.52 -6.47
N LYS A 108 8.33 0.62 -7.78
CA LYS A 108 8.38 -0.55 -8.69
C LYS A 108 9.72 -1.30 -8.59
N SER A 109 10.83 -0.59 -8.49
CA SER A 109 12.18 -1.18 -8.42
C SER A 109 12.51 -1.84 -7.08
N ASP A 110 11.72 -1.59 -6.04
CA ASP A 110 11.91 -2.18 -4.71
C ASP A 110 11.25 -3.54 -4.56
N PHE A 111 10.42 -3.94 -5.53
CA PHE A 111 9.75 -5.22 -5.54
C PHE A 111 10.51 -6.27 -6.36
N LYS A 112 10.36 -7.52 -5.93
CA LYS A 112 10.69 -8.68 -6.75
C LYS A 112 9.60 -8.90 -7.79
N ASN A 113 10.00 -9.44 -8.92
CA ASN A 113 9.15 -9.61 -10.09
C ASN A 113 8.63 -11.06 -10.27
N ASP A 114 8.92 -11.95 -9.32
CA ASP A 114 8.53 -13.35 -9.34
C ASP A 114 7.09 -13.59 -8.87
N LYS A 115 6.54 -12.67 -8.05
CA LYS A 115 5.18 -12.75 -7.55
C LYS A 115 4.44 -11.43 -7.67
N LEU A 116 3.12 -11.51 -7.74
CA LEU A 116 2.19 -10.40 -7.67
C LEU A 116 1.01 -10.83 -6.81
N TYR A 117 0.54 -9.99 -5.92
CA TYR A 117 -0.69 -10.23 -5.16
C TYR A 117 -1.81 -9.34 -5.67
N VAL A 118 -3.02 -9.89 -5.78
CA VAL A 118 -4.22 -9.15 -6.16
C VAL A 118 -5.30 -9.43 -5.13
N ALA A 119 -5.95 -8.38 -4.65
CA ALA A 119 -7.05 -8.51 -3.69
C ALA A 119 -8.10 -7.42 -3.92
N ASN A 120 -9.35 -7.74 -3.60
CA ASN A 120 -10.42 -6.76 -3.59
C ASN A 120 -10.26 -5.80 -2.39
N ALA A 121 -10.56 -4.52 -2.59
CA ALA A 121 -10.67 -3.54 -1.51
C ALA A 121 -11.85 -2.57 -1.68
N SER A 122 -12.89 -2.97 -2.39
CA SER A 122 -14.13 -2.24 -2.61
C SER A 122 -14.78 -1.81 -1.30
N ALA A 123 -15.24 -0.57 -1.24
CA ALA A 123 -16.18 -0.16 -0.20
C ALA A 123 -17.58 -0.69 -0.57
N VAL A 124 -18.08 -1.65 0.20
CA VAL A 124 -19.47 -2.11 0.14
C VAL A 124 -20.14 -1.72 1.48
N ILE A 125 -21.46 -1.63 1.50
CA ILE A 125 -22.21 -1.43 2.74
C ILE A 125 -22.95 -2.75 3.01
N PRO A 126 -22.81 -3.34 4.21
CA PRO A 126 -22.09 -2.85 5.39
C PRO A 126 -20.57 -3.13 5.37
N ASP A 127 -20.06 -3.93 4.43
CA ASP A 127 -18.70 -4.48 4.48
C ASP A 127 -17.68 -3.76 3.59
N ASN A 128 -16.47 -3.51 4.09
CA ASN A 128 -15.45 -2.79 3.33
C ASN A 128 -14.48 -3.68 2.51
N LEU A 129 -14.87 -4.92 2.20
CA LEU A 129 -14.11 -5.97 1.47
C LEU A 129 -12.57 -5.95 1.61
N TYR A 130 -12.03 -5.47 2.73
CA TYR A 130 -10.60 -5.18 2.90
C TYR A 130 -9.86 -6.31 3.60
N ALA A 131 -10.59 -7.29 4.13
CA ALA A 131 -10.01 -8.39 4.90
C ALA A 131 -9.00 -9.18 4.04
N ASP A 132 -9.38 -9.49 2.80
CA ASP A 132 -8.52 -10.18 1.85
C ASP A 132 -7.29 -9.35 1.50
N ALA A 133 -7.46 -8.05 1.25
CA ALA A 133 -6.34 -7.16 0.98
C ALA A 133 -5.40 -7.02 2.19
N LEU A 134 -5.91 -7.02 3.41
CA LEU A 134 -5.09 -6.97 4.62
C LEU A 134 -4.22 -8.22 4.76
N VAL A 135 -4.80 -9.41 4.56
CA VAL A 135 -4.06 -10.67 4.54
C VAL A 135 -3.05 -10.68 3.39
N ALA A 136 -3.48 -10.29 2.18
CA ALA A 136 -2.63 -10.21 1.01
C ALA A 136 -1.44 -9.26 1.21
N SER A 137 -1.62 -8.15 1.91
CA SER A 137 -0.58 -7.16 2.19
C SER A 137 0.57 -7.76 3.01
N THR A 138 0.24 -8.60 4.00
CA THR A 138 1.27 -9.30 4.79
C THR A 138 2.04 -10.33 3.96
N LEU A 139 1.36 -11.07 3.08
CA LEU A 139 2.01 -12.02 2.17
C LEU A 139 2.89 -11.29 1.15
N ALA A 140 2.37 -10.23 0.54
CA ALA A 140 3.08 -9.37 -0.40
C ALA A 140 4.37 -8.81 0.24
N GLY A 141 4.28 -8.28 1.46
CA GLY A 141 5.44 -7.81 2.22
C GLY A 141 6.46 -8.91 2.49
N LYS A 142 6.03 -10.11 2.91
CA LYS A 142 6.91 -11.27 3.17
C LYS A 142 7.72 -11.68 1.94
N TYR A 143 7.13 -11.62 0.75
CA TYR A 143 7.80 -11.98 -0.50
C TYR A 143 8.41 -10.79 -1.24
N SER A 144 8.35 -9.58 -0.66
CA SER A 144 8.78 -8.35 -1.31
C SER A 144 8.12 -8.17 -2.68
N ALA A 145 6.83 -8.48 -2.78
CA ALA A 145 6.03 -8.46 -4.00
C ALA A 145 5.00 -7.32 -3.97
N PRO A 146 4.56 -6.81 -5.12
CA PRO A 146 3.50 -5.81 -5.18
C PRO A 146 2.13 -6.40 -4.79
N LEU A 147 1.31 -5.61 -4.11
CA LEU A 147 -0.12 -5.85 -3.91
C LEU A 147 -0.92 -4.86 -4.76
N VAL A 148 -1.62 -5.35 -5.78
CA VAL A 148 -2.54 -4.58 -6.60
C VAL A 148 -3.95 -4.72 -6.04
N LEU A 149 -4.61 -3.59 -5.80
CA LEU A 149 -6.00 -3.55 -5.34
C LEU A 149 -6.96 -3.45 -6.54
N VAL A 150 -7.99 -4.30 -6.54
CA VAL A 150 -9.11 -4.23 -7.48
C VAL A 150 -10.40 -3.83 -6.76
N ASP A 151 -11.32 -3.25 -7.52
CA ASP A 151 -12.65 -2.85 -7.04
C ASP A 151 -13.71 -3.80 -7.64
N LYS A 152 -14.92 -3.31 -7.90
CA LYS A 152 -15.97 -4.05 -8.59
C LYS A 152 -15.56 -4.36 -10.03
N ASP A 153 -16.15 -5.41 -10.57
CA ASP A 153 -16.01 -5.75 -11.98
C ASP A 153 -16.46 -4.59 -12.89
N ASN A 154 -15.77 -4.42 -14.02
CA ASN A 154 -15.96 -3.34 -15.00
C ASN A 154 -15.87 -1.91 -14.41
N SER A 155 -15.23 -1.75 -13.25
CA SER A 155 -14.98 -0.42 -12.69
C SER A 155 -13.69 0.18 -13.27
N PRO A 156 -13.59 1.52 -13.39
CA PRO A 156 -12.34 2.16 -13.81
C PRO A 156 -11.14 1.81 -12.92
N ALA A 157 -11.37 1.51 -11.64
CA ALA A 157 -10.31 1.11 -10.73
C ALA A 157 -9.74 -0.27 -11.09
N THR A 158 -10.62 -1.23 -11.36
CA THR A 158 -10.26 -2.59 -11.80
C THR A 158 -9.58 -2.58 -13.17
N ASP A 159 -10.08 -1.79 -14.12
CA ASP A 159 -9.46 -1.64 -15.44
C ASP A 159 -8.03 -1.09 -15.35
N ASN A 160 -7.84 -0.07 -14.51
CA ASN A 160 -6.51 0.51 -14.27
C ASN A 160 -5.55 -0.47 -13.57
N ALA A 161 -6.08 -1.33 -12.69
CA ALA A 161 -5.31 -2.39 -12.06
C ALA A 161 -4.87 -3.44 -13.08
N ILE A 162 -5.79 -3.94 -13.91
CA ILE A 162 -5.49 -4.90 -14.99
C ILE A 162 -4.48 -4.29 -15.97
N TYR A 163 -4.65 -3.02 -16.34
CA TYR A 163 -3.69 -2.30 -17.17
C TYR A 163 -2.31 -2.26 -16.50
N TYR A 164 -2.23 -1.88 -15.22
CA TYR A 164 -0.96 -1.88 -14.50
C TYR A 164 -0.28 -3.25 -14.52
N ILE A 165 -1.03 -4.32 -14.26
CA ILE A 165 -0.54 -5.70 -14.28
C ILE A 165 0.06 -6.01 -15.65
N ARG A 166 -0.70 -5.78 -16.74
CA ARG A 166 -0.27 -6.03 -18.13
C ARG A 166 1.08 -5.44 -18.49
N TYR A 167 1.40 -4.24 -18.00
CA TYR A 167 2.63 -3.52 -18.36
C TYR A 167 3.74 -3.60 -17.30
N THR A 168 3.52 -4.35 -16.22
CA THR A 168 4.48 -4.45 -15.11
C THR A 168 4.96 -5.87 -14.87
N VAL A 169 4.11 -6.88 -15.09
CA VAL A 169 4.49 -8.27 -14.87
C VAL A 169 5.38 -8.82 -15.97
N PHE A 170 6.19 -9.81 -15.60
CA PHE A 170 7.06 -10.56 -16.51
C PHE A 170 6.44 -11.93 -16.78
N LYS A 171 6.89 -12.61 -17.84
CA LYS A 171 6.37 -13.92 -18.24
C LYS A 171 6.40 -14.98 -17.11
N ASN A 172 7.37 -14.87 -16.20
CA ASN A 172 7.56 -15.81 -15.09
C ASN A 172 6.99 -15.29 -13.75
N THR A 173 6.27 -14.17 -13.76
CA THR A 173 5.57 -13.68 -12.56
C THR A 173 4.41 -14.64 -12.24
N HIS A 174 4.23 -14.99 -10.98
CA HIS A 174 3.07 -15.74 -10.51
C HIS A 174 2.10 -14.80 -9.80
N ALA A 175 0.91 -14.61 -10.37
CA ALA A 175 -0.15 -13.83 -9.72
C ALA A 175 -0.84 -14.68 -8.64
N GLN A 176 -1.04 -14.12 -7.45
CA GLN A 176 -1.70 -14.73 -6.32
C GLN A 176 -2.97 -13.93 -6.05
N ILE A 177 -4.12 -14.51 -6.37
CA ILE A 177 -5.41 -13.84 -6.21
C ILE A 177 -5.97 -14.25 -4.83
N ILE A 178 -6.19 -13.26 -3.98
CA ILE A 178 -6.64 -13.43 -2.60
C ILE A 178 -8.08 -12.92 -2.49
N GLY A 179 -8.99 -13.83 -2.22
CA GLY A 179 -10.42 -13.58 -2.11
C GLY A 179 -11.23 -14.63 -2.88
N GLY A 180 -12.44 -14.92 -2.38
CA GLY A 180 -13.38 -15.82 -3.04
C GLY A 180 -14.04 -15.20 -4.28
N THR A 181 -14.72 -16.01 -5.07
CA THR A 181 -15.42 -15.57 -6.29
C THR A 181 -16.52 -14.53 -6.03
N GLY A 182 -17.06 -14.48 -4.80
CA GLY A 182 -18.03 -13.47 -4.38
C GLY A 182 -17.47 -12.05 -4.27
N VAL A 183 -16.15 -11.88 -4.19
CA VAL A 183 -15.48 -10.57 -4.10
C VAL A 183 -14.54 -10.31 -5.28
N ILE A 184 -14.00 -11.36 -5.90
CA ILE A 184 -13.26 -11.28 -7.17
C ILE A 184 -13.98 -12.20 -8.17
N PRO A 185 -14.93 -11.67 -8.96
CA PRO A 185 -15.65 -12.46 -9.95
C PRO A 185 -14.72 -13.07 -11.00
N ASP A 186 -15.18 -14.16 -11.63
CA ASP A 186 -14.42 -14.90 -12.65
C ASP A 186 -14.00 -14.00 -13.83
N SER A 187 -14.77 -12.97 -14.17
CA SER A 187 -14.41 -11.99 -15.22
C SER A 187 -13.11 -11.22 -14.92
N ILE A 188 -12.85 -10.86 -13.66
CA ILE A 188 -11.60 -10.23 -13.25
C ILE A 188 -10.46 -11.25 -13.31
N TYR A 189 -10.73 -12.48 -12.88
CA TYR A 189 -9.78 -13.58 -12.94
C TYR A 189 -9.34 -13.87 -14.37
N ASP A 190 -10.28 -14.09 -15.28
CA ASP A 190 -10.03 -14.39 -16.69
C ASP A 190 -9.19 -13.27 -17.34
N SER A 191 -9.49 -12.02 -16.99
CA SER A 191 -8.74 -10.85 -17.47
C SER A 191 -7.27 -10.85 -17.01
N ILE A 192 -6.99 -11.33 -15.80
CA ILE A 192 -5.63 -11.49 -15.26
C ILE A 192 -4.95 -12.71 -15.88
N GLU A 193 -5.67 -13.83 -16.04
CA GLU A 193 -5.13 -15.07 -16.62
C GLU A 193 -4.63 -14.90 -18.06
N LEU A 194 -5.31 -14.06 -18.85
CA LEU A 194 -4.86 -13.68 -20.19
C LEU A 194 -3.50 -12.95 -20.19
N ILE A 195 -3.05 -12.44 -19.04
CA ILE A 195 -1.81 -11.67 -18.89
C ILE A 195 -0.73 -12.50 -18.22
N VAL A 196 -1.08 -13.20 -17.13
CA VAL A 196 -0.14 -13.88 -16.24
C VAL A 196 -0.83 -15.07 -15.59
N THR A 197 -0.14 -16.21 -15.48
CA THR A 197 -0.71 -17.42 -14.86
C THR A 197 -1.02 -17.17 -13.38
N PRO A 198 -2.31 -17.19 -12.98
CA PRO A 198 -2.70 -16.97 -11.60
C PRO A 198 -2.67 -18.28 -10.79
N VAL A 199 -2.52 -18.15 -9.48
CA VAL A 199 -2.63 -19.21 -8.48
C VAL A 199 -3.61 -18.73 -7.42
N TYR A 200 -4.63 -19.54 -7.11
CA TYR A 200 -5.61 -19.24 -6.08
C TYR A 200 -5.09 -19.55 -4.67
N ILE A 201 -5.40 -18.68 -3.72
CA ILE A 201 -5.34 -19.00 -2.30
C ILE A 201 -6.75 -18.85 -1.72
N HIS A 202 -7.59 -19.88 -1.87
CA HIS A 202 -8.94 -19.91 -1.28
C HIS A 202 -8.91 -20.13 0.23
N GLN A 203 -9.79 -19.44 0.95
CA GLN A 203 -10.41 -19.98 2.17
C GLN A 203 -11.80 -20.44 1.77
N ASN A 204 -12.03 -21.76 1.80
CA ASN A 204 -13.37 -22.35 1.72
C ASN A 204 -14.12 -22.14 3.04
#